data_AF-A0A8J5KPG0-F1
#
_entry.id   AF-A0A8J5KPG0-F1
#
_cell.length_a   1.000
_cell.length_b   1.000
_cell.length_c   1.000
_cell.angle_alpha   90.00
_cell.angle_beta   90.00
_cell.angle_gamma   90.00
#
_symmetry.space_group_name_H-M   'P 1'
#
loop_
_entity.id
_entity.type
_entity.pdbx_description
1 polymer ?
#
loop_
_entity_poly.entity_id
_entity_poly.type
_entity_poly.pdbx_seq_one_letter_code
_entity_poly.pdbx_strand_id
1 'polypeptide(L)'
;MIGNAVINKETDSKGAFDYFWTHALIADETIHAIHKFCNFSPDTRRTAPKCDNALNEASLTVEELDVYNIYAPLCFSSSVTPTPKSPLIENFDPCTSNYVEAYLNNLEIASEGVFNQILSLAKRWLGLCSGDIDGVVPVTSTRYSLKKLKLKVKTSWRAWMLNCEVGGYTVMYDHNLTFATVRGAGHEVPSYQPARALEMIKNFLKGLHLPPI
;
A
#
# COMPACT_ATOMS: atom_id res chain seq x y z
N MET A 1 -5.22 -10.34 8.04
CA MET A 1 -4.09 -9.45 7.73
C MET A 1 -4.33 -8.89 6.33
N ILE A 2 -4.10 -7.60 6.09
CA ILE A 2 -4.34 -6.93 4.81
C ILE A 2 -3.02 -6.31 4.34
N GLY A 3 -2.58 -6.66 3.13
CA GLY A 3 -1.34 -6.15 2.54
C GLY A 3 -1.60 -4.98 1.60
N ASN A 4 -0.72 -3.97 1.63
CA ASN A 4 -0.72 -2.78 0.76
C ASN A 4 -2.14 -2.22 0.58
N ALA A 5 -2.82 -2.05 1.71
CA ALA A 5 -4.25 -1.83 1.77
C ALA A 5 -4.60 -0.41 1.31
N VAL A 6 -5.50 -0.30 0.31
CA VAL A 6 -6.22 0.93 0.01
C VAL A 6 -7.22 1.18 1.15
N ILE A 7 -7.02 2.25 1.92
CA ILE A 7 -7.80 2.54 3.14
C ILE A 7 -8.59 3.83 2.97
N ASN A 8 -8.02 4.87 2.38
CA ASN A 8 -8.69 6.15 2.22
C ASN A 8 -8.12 6.86 0.99
N LYS A 9 -8.97 7.07 -0.02
CA LYS A 9 -8.58 7.63 -1.32
C LYS A 9 -7.77 8.93 -1.21
N GLU A 10 -8.13 9.82 -0.29
CA GLU A 10 -7.44 11.10 -0.12
C GLU A 10 -5.99 10.90 0.36
N THR A 11 -5.81 10.15 1.44
CA THR A 11 -4.48 9.90 2.01
C THR A 11 -3.66 8.93 1.16
N ASP A 12 -4.33 8.02 0.46
CA ASP A 12 -3.68 7.08 -0.45
C ASP A 12 -3.11 7.80 -1.68
N SER A 13 -3.88 8.72 -2.27
CA SER A 13 -3.42 9.55 -3.39
C SER A 13 -2.27 10.48 -2.96
N LYS A 14 -2.47 11.21 -1.85
CA LYS A 14 -1.42 12.11 -1.34
C LYS A 14 -0.14 11.36 -0.98
N GLY A 15 -0.27 10.22 -0.31
CA GLY A 15 0.87 9.40 0.11
C GLY A 15 1.66 8.83 -1.07
N ALA A 16 1.01 8.53 -2.19
CA ALA A 16 1.67 8.06 -3.41
C ALA A 16 2.59 9.11 -4.02
N PHE A 17 2.13 10.35 -4.20
CA PHE A 17 2.97 11.42 -4.75
C PHE A 17 4.10 11.83 -3.79
N ASP A 18 3.85 11.90 -2.48
CA ASP A 18 4.89 12.13 -1.48
C ASP A 18 5.95 11.00 -1.51
N TYR A 19 5.51 9.76 -1.73
CA TYR A 19 6.39 8.62 -1.85
C TYR A 19 7.26 8.72 -3.11
N PHE A 20 6.68 9.02 -4.28
CA PHE A 20 7.45 9.24 -5.51
C PHE A 20 8.50 10.33 -5.34
N TRP A 21 8.12 11.45 -4.72
CA TRP A 21 9.06 12.55 -4.46
C TRP A 21 10.21 12.13 -3.54
N THR A 22 9.90 11.49 -2.41
CA THR A 22 10.93 11.03 -1.45
C THR A 22 11.82 9.91 -1.98
N HIS A 23 11.44 9.28 -3.10
CA HIS A 23 12.23 8.28 -3.81
C HIS A 23 12.90 8.84 -5.08
N ALA A 24 12.95 10.17 -5.21
CA ALA A 24 13.56 10.87 -6.34
C ALA A 24 12.97 10.50 -7.72
N LEU A 25 11.69 10.11 -7.74
CA LEU A 25 10.98 9.74 -8.96
C LEU A 25 10.25 10.92 -9.60
N ILE A 26 9.98 12.00 -8.85
CA ILE A 26 9.39 13.24 -9.38
C ILE A 26 10.15 14.45 -8.83
N ALA A 27 10.12 15.56 -9.58
CA ALA A 27 10.86 16.77 -9.24
C ALA A 27 10.23 17.56 -8.06
N ASP A 28 11.05 18.39 -7.43
CA ASP A 28 10.63 19.28 -6.33
C ASP A 28 9.53 20.26 -6.79
N GLU A 29 9.62 20.75 -8.03
CA GLU A 29 8.63 21.63 -8.64
C GLU A 29 7.27 20.92 -8.81
N THR A 30 7.30 19.66 -9.25
CA THR A 30 6.11 18.83 -9.46
C THR A 30 5.37 18.60 -8.13
N ILE A 31 6.09 18.15 -7.09
CA ILE A 31 5.44 17.91 -5.78
C ILE A 31 4.97 19.21 -5.12
N HIS A 32 5.70 20.32 -5.29
CA HIS A 32 5.28 21.63 -4.81
C HIS A 32 3.97 22.06 -5.49
N ALA A 33 3.85 21.85 -6.80
CA ALA A 33 2.63 22.15 -7.53
C ALA A 33 1.46 21.27 -7.06
N ILE A 34 1.68 19.97 -6.83
CA ILE A 34 0.68 19.05 -6.27
C ILE A 34 0.20 19.55 -4.91
N HIS A 35 1.11 19.81 -3.97
CA HIS A 35 0.75 20.29 -2.62
C HIS A 35 0.00 21.63 -2.65
N LYS A 36 0.32 22.49 -3.61
CA LYS A 36 -0.27 23.83 -3.72
C LYS A 36 -1.63 23.84 -4.39
N PHE A 37 -1.83 23.02 -5.42
CA PHE A 37 -3.00 23.12 -6.30
C PHE A 37 -3.96 21.94 -6.18
N CYS A 38 -3.53 20.80 -5.64
CA CYS A 38 -4.37 19.61 -5.51
C CYS A 38 -5.04 19.53 -4.13
N ASN A 39 -6.34 19.26 -4.15
CA ASN A 39 -7.09 18.83 -2.98
C ASN A 39 -7.65 17.44 -3.27
N PHE A 40 -7.19 16.44 -2.50
CA PHE A 40 -7.58 15.05 -2.68
C PHE A 40 -8.87 14.68 -1.90
N SER A 41 -9.47 15.62 -1.18
CA SER A 41 -10.71 15.39 -0.46
C SER A 41 -11.89 15.17 -1.42
N PRO A 42 -12.85 14.29 -1.07
CA PRO A 42 -13.93 13.88 -1.99
C PRO A 42 -14.92 15.01 -2.36
N ASP A 43 -15.02 16.06 -1.54
CA ASP A 43 -16.01 17.14 -1.73
C ASP A 43 -15.64 18.19 -2.78
N THR A 44 -14.41 18.18 -3.32
CA THR A 44 -13.98 19.19 -4.29
C THR A 44 -14.14 18.70 -5.73
N ARG A 45 -15.28 19.04 -6.36
CA ARG A 45 -15.61 18.72 -7.77
C ARG A 45 -14.78 19.42 -8.85
N ARG A 46 -13.69 20.09 -8.49
CA ARG A 46 -12.76 20.71 -9.45
C ARG A 46 -11.36 20.70 -8.86
N THR A 47 -10.55 19.70 -9.21
CA THR A 47 -9.11 19.93 -9.26
C THR A 47 -8.89 21.09 -10.22
N ALA A 48 -8.14 22.11 -9.78
CA ALA A 48 -7.80 23.21 -10.69
C ALA A 48 -7.01 22.63 -11.88
N PRO A 49 -7.09 23.18 -13.10
CA PRO A 49 -6.29 22.69 -14.23
C PRO A 49 -4.78 22.57 -13.94
N LYS A 50 -4.28 23.38 -13.00
CA LYS A 50 -2.91 23.31 -12.49
C LYS A 50 -2.61 22.03 -11.70
N CYS A 51 -3.58 21.51 -10.95
CA CYS A 51 -3.46 20.23 -10.29
C CYS A 51 -3.40 19.11 -11.33
N ASP A 52 -4.33 19.08 -12.28
CA ASP A 52 -4.36 18.03 -13.31
C ASP A 52 -3.04 17.99 -14.09
N ASN A 53 -2.49 19.15 -14.45
CA ASN A 53 -1.17 19.23 -15.09
C ASN A 53 -0.06 18.64 -14.21
N ALA A 54 -0.02 18.99 -12.92
CA ALA A 54 1.00 18.48 -12.00
C ALA A 54 0.87 16.97 -11.75
N LEU A 55 -0.36 16.46 -11.65
CA LEU A 55 -0.62 15.02 -11.52
C LEU A 55 -0.23 14.26 -12.80
N ASN A 56 -0.52 14.83 -13.98
CA ASN A 56 -0.14 14.25 -15.26
C ASN A 56 1.38 14.21 -15.42
N GLU A 57 2.08 15.30 -15.07
CA GLU A 57 3.54 15.35 -15.10
C GLU A 57 4.17 14.29 -14.19
N ALA A 58 3.67 14.16 -12.96
CA ALA A 58 4.10 13.11 -12.04
C ALA A 58 3.83 11.71 -12.60
N SER A 59 2.65 11.49 -13.20
CA SER A 59 2.25 10.20 -13.76
C SER A 59 3.11 9.80 -14.97
N LEU A 60 3.39 10.73 -15.88
CA LEU A 60 4.27 10.51 -17.04
C LEU A 60 5.69 10.13 -16.62
N THR A 61 6.17 10.68 -15.49
CA THR A 61 7.53 10.40 -15.01
C THR A 61 7.67 8.97 -14.48
N VAL A 62 6.58 8.38 -13.97
CA VAL A 62 6.57 7.02 -13.39
C VAL A 62 5.93 5.98 -14.32
N GLU A 63 5.49 6.37 -15.52
CA GLU A 63 4.81 5.48 -16.48
C GLU A 63 5.70 4.32 -16.93
N GLU A 64 6.99 4.58 -17.08
CA GLU A 64 8.02 3.59 -17.47
C GLU A 64 8.66 2.89 -16.24
N LEU A 65 7.95 2.83 -15.12
CA LEU A 65 8.37 2.10 -13.92
C LEU A 65 7.38 0.99 -13.59
N ASP A 66 7.91 -0.10 -13.03
CA ASP A 66 7.05 -1.05 -12.32
C ASP A 66 6.63 -0.41 -11.00
N VAL A 67 5.47 0.23 -10.98
CA VAL A 67 4.94 0.87 -9.77
C VAL A 67 4.63 -0.13 -8.65
N TYR A 68 4.54 -1.44 -8.92
CA TYR A 68 4.39 -2.46 -7.88
C TYR A 68 5.72 -2.76 -7.17
N ASN A 69 6.86 -2.42 -7.79
CA ASN A 69 8.20 -2.46 -7.21
C ASN A 69 9.10 -1.44 -7.93
N ILE A 70 9.26 -0.25 -7.34
CA ILE A 70 9.94 0.89 -7.99
C ILE A 70 11.44 0.66 -8.29
N TYR A 71 12.02 -0.43 -7.81
CA TYR A 71 13.42 -0.82 -8.07
C TYR A 71 13.53 -2.07 -8.96
N ALA A 72 12.41 -2.66 -9.37
CA ALA A 72 12.41 -3.78 -10.30
C ALA A 72 12.58 -3.28 -11.75
N PRO A 73 13.27 -4.06 -12.61
CA PRO A 73 13.27 -3.80 -14.03
C PRO A 73 11.88 -4.09 -14.63
N LEU A 74 11.51 -3.35 -15.67
CA LEU A 74 10.33 -3.65 -16.46
C LEU A 74 10.50 -4.99 -17.20
N CYS A 75 9.45 -5.81 -17.13
CA CYS A 75 9.43 -7.13 -17.77
C CYS A 75 8.95 -7.03 -19.23
N PHE A 76 9.89 -6.77 -20.14
CA PHE A 76 9.58 -6.61 -21.58
C PHE A 76 9.72 -7.88 -22.43
N SER A 77 10.14 -9.00 -21.85
CA SER A 77 10.43 -10.21 -22.63
C SER A 77 9.26 -11.19 -22.63
N SER A 78 8.76 -11.49 -23.83
CA SER A 78 7.82 -12.58 -24.14
C SER A 78 8.41 -13.98 -23.93
N SER A 79 9.69 -14.09 -23.55
CA SER A 79 10.46 -15.35 -23.53
C SER A 79 11.02 -15.75 -22.15
N VAL A 80 10.78 -14.99 -21.07
CA VAL A 80 11.27 -15.34 -19.70
C VAL A 80 10.37 -16.37 -18.98
N THR A 81 9.57 -17.11 -19.73
CA THR A 81 9.03 -18.40 -19.29
C THR A 81 9.14 -19.38 -20.47
N PRO A 82 9.97 -20.46 -20.39
CA PRO A 82 9.98 -21.52 -21.42
C PRO A 82 8.60 -22.16 -21.62
N THR A 83 7.76 -22.06 -20.59
CA THR A 83 6.31 -22.23 -20.60
C THR A 83 5.76 -21.28 -19.53
N PRO A 84 4.71 -20.48 -19.79
CA PRO A 84 3.98 -19.82 -18.73
C PRO A 84 3.61 -20.88 -17.69
N LYS A 85 4.01 -20.72 -16.42
CA LYS A 85 3.30 -21.46 -15.38
C LYS A 85 1.91 -20.85 -15.36
N SER A 86 0.94 -21.55 -15.94
CA SER A 86 -0.45 -21.18 -15.79
C SER A 86 -0.69 -20.98 -14.30
N PRO A 87 -1.20 -19.83 -13.83
CA PRO A 87 -1.83 -19.83 -12.52
C PRO A 87 -2.86 -20.96 -12.58
N LEU A 88 -2.75 -21.94 -11.69
CA LEU A 88 -3.79 -22.94 -11.50
C LEU A 88 -4.98 -22.24 -10.85
N ILE A 89 -5.69 -21.46 -11.66
CA ILE A 89 -7.05 -21.02 -11.46
C ILE A 89 -7.74 -21.59 -12.69
N GLU A 90 -8.37 -22.75 -12.55
CA GLU A 90 -8.96 -23.49 -13.68
C GLU A 90 -9.92 -22.65 -14.52
N ASN A 91 -10.43 -21.52 -13.99
CA ASN A 91 -11.14 -20.49 -14.72
C ASN A 91 -10.78 -19.09 -14.16
N PHE A 92 -9.70 -18.48 -14.65
CA PHE A 92 -9.45 -17.05 -14.41
C PHE A 92 -10.31 -16.23 -15.37
N ASP A 93 -11.35 -15.60 -14.84
CA ASP A 93 -12.20 -14.70 -15.62
C ASP A 93 -11.46 -13.37 -15.85
N PRO A 94 -11.07 -13.03 -17.09
CA PRO A 94 -10.35 -11.79 -17.38
C PRO A 94 -11.17 -10.53 -17.08
N CYS A 95 -12.49 -10.66 -16.92
CA CYS A 95 -13.38 -9.57 -16.53
C CYS A 95 -13.55 -9.46 -15.01
N THR A 96 -12.87 -10.29 -14.20
CA THR A 96 -12.93 -10.25 -12.72
C THR A 96 -12.75 -8.83 -12.17
N SER A 97 -11.79 -8.07 -12.72
CA SER A 97 -11.56 -6.67 -12.33
C SER A 97 -12.79 -5.79 -12.56
N ASN A 98 -13.50 -5.97 -13.68
CA ASN A 98 -14.69 -5.19 -14.03
C ASN A 98 -15.85 -5.48 -13.08
N TYR A 99 -16.04 -6.75 -12.70
CA TYR A 99 -17.10 -7.12 -11.74
C TYR A 99 -16.76 -6.64 -10.33
N VAL A 100 -15.50 -6.76 -9.91
CA VAL A 100 -15.04 -6.26 -8.61
C VAL A 100 -15.17 -4.74 -8.56
N GLU A 101 -14.75 -4.03 -9.60
CA GLU A 101 -14.89 -2.58 -9.71
C GLU A 101 -16.37 -2.17 -9.69
N ALA A 102 -17.23 -2.82 -10.49
CA ALA A 102 -18.66 -2.57 -10.48
C ALA A 102 -19.28 -2.86 -9.11
N TYR A 103 -18.90 -3.95 -8.43
CA TYR A 103 -19.40 -4.30 -7.10
C TYR A 103 -18.97 -3.28 -6.04
N LEU A 104 -17.68 -2.89 -6.05
CA LEU A 104 -17.13 -1.91 -5.11
C LEU A 104 -17.65 -0.50 -5.35
N ASN A 105 -17.96 -0.13 -6.59
CA ASN A 105 -18.47 1.20 -6.95
C ASN A 105 -19.99 1.35 -6.79
N ASN A 106 -20.76 0.24 -6.82
CA ASN A 106 -22.23 0.27 -6.78
C ASN A 106 -22.80 0.23 -5.35
N LEU A 107 -21.94 0.00 -4.36
CA LEU A 107 -22.22 0.28 -2.96
C LEU A 107 -21.44 1.56 -2.65
N GLU A 108 -22.00 2.52 -1.92
CA GLU A 108 -21.25 3.63 -1.30
C GLU A 108 -20.32 3.09 -0.19
N ILE A 109 -19.55 2.07 -0.52
CA ILE A 109 -18.55 1.46 0.31
C ILE A 109 -17.26 2.19 -0.05
N ALA A 110 -17.11 3.39 0.53
CA ALA A 110 -15.79 3.99 0.61
C ALA A 110 -14.88 2.96 1.29
N SER A 111 -13.68 2.71 0.75
CA SER A 111 -12.67 1.83 1.35
C SER A 111 -12.46 2.16 2.84
N GLU A 112 -12.59 3.44 3.18
CA GLU A 112 -12.56 3.95 4.56
C GLU A 112 -13.71 3.43 5.41
N GLY A 113 -14.93 3.42 4.87
CA GLY A 113 -16.12 2.88 5.55
C GLY A 113 -15.98 1.39 5.86
N VAL A 114 -15.51 0.59 4.89
CA VAL A 114 -15.20 -0.84 5.13
C VAL A 114 -14.13 -0.98 6.20
N PHE A 115 -13.04 -0.21 6.07
CA PHE A 115 -11.92 -0.32 6.97
C PHE A 115 -12.35 0.00 8.40
N ASN A 116 -13.12 1.06 8.61
CA ASN A 116 -13.68 1.44 9.90
C ASN A 116 -14.63 0.37 10.45
N GLN A 117 -15.46 -0.23 9.58
CA GLN A 117 -16.33 -1.33 9.98
C GLN A 117 -15.52 -2.56 10.41
N ILE A 118 -14.51 -2.96 9.62
CA ILE A 118 -13.60 -4.07 9.96
C ILE A 118 -12.89 -3.78 11.29
N LEU A 119 -12.36 -2.57 11.47
CA LEU A 119 -11.69 -2.15 12.70
C LEU A 119 -12.62 -2.26 13.91
N SER A 120 -13.88 -1.85 13.77
CA SER A 120 -14.89 -1.93 14.84
C SER A 120 -15.32 -3.36 15.17
N LEU A 121 -15.35 -4.25 14.16
CA LEU A 121 -15.81 -5.64 14.30
C LEU A 121 -14.66 -6.60 14.64
N ALA A 122 -13.41 -6.17 14.53
CA ALA A 122 -12.24 -6.97 14.81
C ALA A 122 -12.21 -7.39 16.29
N LYS A 123 -12.72 -8.59 16.57
CA LYS A 123 -12.66 -9.22 17.91
C LYS A 123 -11.26 -9.75 18.26
N ARG A 124 -10.35 -9.78 17.29
CA ARG A 124 -8.96 -10.26 17.38
C ARG A 124 -8.02 -9.24 16.71
N TRP A 125 -6.75 -9.62 16.58
CA TRP A 125 -5.72 -8.83 15.91
C TRP A 125 -6.11 -8.47 14.47
N LEU A 126 -6.00 -7.19 14.13
CA LEU A 126 -6.03 -6.70 12.75
C LEU A 126 -4.60 -6.33 12.35
N GLY A 127 -4.05 -7.06 11.38
CA GLY A 127 -2.70 -6.84 10.89
C GLY A 127 -2.75 -6.13 9.56
N LEU A 128 -2.02 -5.03 9.44
CA LEU A 128 -1.71 -4.36 8.19
C LEU A 128 -0.25 -4.54 7.87
N CYS A 129 0.05 -4.80 6.61
CA CYS A 129 1.43 -4.78 6.13
C CYS A 129 1.57 -3.97 4.86
N SER A 130 2.70 -3.28 4.70
CA SER A 130 3.05 -2.61 3.46
C SER A 130 4.47 -2.97 3.05
N GLY A 131 4.65 -3.39 1.82
CA GLY A 131 5.96 -3.41 1.19
C GLY A 131 6.53 -2.00 1.06
N ASP A 132 7.78 -1.79 1.46
CA ASP A 132 8.39 -0.44 1.47
C ASP A 132 8.94 0.03 0.12
N ILE A 133 8.84 -0.80 -0.92
CA ILE A 133 9.18 -0.45 -2.30
C ILE A 133 7.97 -0.48 -3.24
N ASP A 134 6.75 -0.59 -2.70
CA ASP A 134 5.50 -0.45 -3.44
C ASP A 134 5.21 1.03 -3.75
N GLY A 135 5.02 1.36 -5.02
CA GLY A 135 4.60 2.68 -5.50
C GLY A 135 3.09 2.83 -5.70
N VAL A 136 2.31 1.74 -5.73
CA VAL A 136 0.85 1.79 -5.92
C VAL A 136 0.15 2.20 -4.63
N VAL A 137 0.45 1.53 -3.52
CA VAL A 137 -0.06 1.84 -2.18
C VAL A 137 1.10 1.88 -1.19
N PRO A 138 1.94 2.93 -1.26
CA PRO A 138 3.16 2.98 -0.48
C PRO A 138 2.90 3.05 1.02
N VAL A 139 3.95 2.76 1.79
CA VAL A 139 3.97 2.91 3.25
C VAL A 139 3.46 4.29 3.69
N THR A 140 3.80 5.36 2.96
CA THR A 140 3.37 6.73 3.23
C THR A 140 1.86 6.87 3.22
N SER A 141 1.18 6.27 2.23
CA SER A 141 -0.28 6.23 2.09
C SER A 141 -0.94 5.60 3.31
N THR A 142 -0.54 4.37 3.65
CA THR A 142 -1.07 3.68 4.82
C THR A 142 -0.82 4.46 6.11
N ARG A 143 0.36 5.07 6.28
CA ARG A 143 0.68 5.89 7.48
C ARG A 143 -0.19 7.13 7.59
N TYR A 144 -0.50 7.80 6.49
CA TYR A 144 -1.43 8.93 6.48
C TYR A 144 -2.85 8.49 6.82
N SER A 145 -3.32 7.39 6.22
CA SER A 145 -4.62 6.79 6.50
C SER A 145 -4.75 6.44 7.99
N LEU A 146 -3.75 5.78 8.59
CA LEU A 146 -3.74 5.44 10.01
C LEU A 146 -3.70 6.67 10.93
N LYS A 147 -3.03 7.75 10.51
CA LYS A 147 -2.99 9.01 11.27
C LYS A 147 -4.37 9.67 11.33
N LYS A 148 -5.18 9.58 10.26
CA LYS A 148 -6.55 10.11 10.24
C LYS A 148 -7.47 9.43 11.26
N LEU A 149 -7.24 8.15 11.56
CA LEU A 149 -8.03 7.38 12.53
C LEU A 149 -7.81 7.82 13.98
N LYS A 150 -6.77 8.62 14.26
CA LYS A 150 -6.45 9.14 15.61
C LYS A 150 -6.34 8.06 16.70
N LEU A 151 -5.89 6.86 16.31
CA LEU A 151 -5.72 5.73 17.22
C LEU A 151 -4.57 5.96 18.20
N LYS A 152 -4.70 5.45 19.44
CA LYS A 152 -3.64 5.56 20.44
C LYS A 152 -2.54 4.55 20.17
N VAL A 153 -1.29 5.00 20.08
CA VAL A 153 -0.11 4.11 19.98
C VAL A 153 0.07 3.37 21.32
N LYS A 154 0.08 2.03 21.27
CA LYS A 154 0.39 1.14 22.40
C LYS A 154 1.85 0.71 22.41
N THR A 155 2.44 0.49 21.24
CA THR A 155 3.87 0.18 21.11
C THR A 155 4.44 1.05 20.00
N SER A 156 5.42 1.88 20.38
CA SER A 156 6.07 2.81 19.48
C SER A 156 6.75 2.11 18.30
N TRP A 157 6.91 2.86 17.22
CA TRP A 157 7.61 2.43 16.02
C TRP A 157 8.98 1.83 16.36
N ARG A 158 9.20 0.58 15.96
CA ARG A 158 10.45 -0.15 16.20
C ARG A 158 10.78 -1.08 15.04
N ALA A 159 12.05 -1.40 14.87
CA ALA A 159 12.43 -2.45 13.91
C ALA A 159 11.93 -3.82 14.40
N TRP A 160 11.72 -4.71 13.45
CA TRP A 160 11.56 -6.14 13.71
C TRP A 160 12.56 -6.94 12.90
N MET A 161 12.99 -8.06 13.45
CA MET A 161 14.13 -8.83 12.94
C MET A 161 13.70 -10.18 12.38
N LEU A 162 14.41 -10.64 11.34
CA LEU A 162 14.41 -12.01 10.87
C LEU A 162 15.84 -12.40 10.51
N ASN A 163 16.34 -13.52 11.05
CA ASN A 163 17.69 -14.04 10.77
C ASN A 163 18.81 -12.99 10.94
N CYS A 164 18.78 -12.24 12.04
CA CYS A 164 19.75 -11.18 12.36
C CYS A 164 19.78 -9.99 11.38
N GLU A 165 18.77 -9.84 10.52
CA GLU A 165 18.59 -8.67 9.67
C GLU A 165 17.25 -7.97 9.97
N VAL A 166 17.19 -6.67 9.76
CA VAL A 166 15.93 -5.91 9.85
C VAL A 166 14.97 -6.39 8.76
N GLY A 167 13.88 -7.01 9.18
CA GLY A 167 12.78 -7.43 8.31
C GLY A 167 11.85 -6.28 7.92
N GLY A 168 11.84 -5.21 8.72
CA GLY A 168 11.08 -3.99 8.52
C GLY A 168 10.83 -3.30 9.85
N TYR A 169 9.75 -2.54 9.94
CA TYR A 169 9.36 -1.80 11.13
C TYR A 169 7.92 -2.07 11.51
N THR A 170 7.56 -1.88 12.77
CA THR A 170 6.21 -2.13 13.25
C THR A 170 5.79 -1.14 14.33
N VAL A 171 4.49 -0.84 14.36
CA VAL A 171 3.81 -0.02 15.37
C VAL A 171 2.49 -0.71 15.73
N MET A 172 2.14 -0.64 17.01
CA MET A 172 0.89 -1.20 17.50
C MET A 172 0.02 -0.09 18.07
N TYR A 173 -1.26 -0.12 17.71
CA TYR A 173 -2.27 0.81 18.17
C TYR A 173 -3.21 0.13 19.17
N ASP A 174 -4.15 0.89 19.72
CA ASP A 174 -5.34 0.33 20.34
C ASP A 174 -6.19 -0.48 19.33
N HIS A 175 -7.31 -1.05 19.81
CA HIS A 175 -8.18 -1.91 19.00
C HIS A 175 -7.47 -3.12 18.35
N ASN A 176 -6.32 -3.53 18.91
CA ASN A 176 -5.48 -4.63 18.43
C ASN A 176 -5.04 -4.48 16.95
N LEU A 177 -4.92 -3.24 16.48
CA LEU A 177 -4.39 -2.93 15.16
C LEU A 177 -2.86 -2.89 15.20
N THR A 178 -2.23 -3.70 14.36
CA THR A 178 -0.77 -3.69 14.16
C THR A 178 -0.48 -3.32 12.72
N PHE A 179 0.43 -2.37 12.53
CA PHE A 179 0.98 -2.05 11.21
C PHE A 179 2.45 -2.47 11.16
N ALA A 180 2.85 -3.11 10.06
CA ALA A 180 4.22 -3.51 9.81
C ALA A 180 4.65 -3.15 8.39
N THR A 181 5.87 -2.66 8.23
CA THR A 181 6.52 -2.62 6.92
C THR A 181 7.28 -3.90 6.68
N VAL A 182 7.43 -4.29 5.42
CA VAL A 182 8.31 -5.37 5.01
C VAL A 182 9.38 -4.80 4.09
N ARG A 183 10.62 -4.82 4.58
CA ARG A 183 11.77 -4.24 3.90
C ARG A 183 12.03 -4.97 2.58
N GLY A 184 12.23 -4.24 1.50
CA GLY A 184 12.52 -4.77 0.17
C GLY A 184 11.37 -5.54 -0.46
N ALA A 185 10.13 -5.28 -0.04
CA ALA A 185 8.93 -5.90 -0.62
C ALA A 185 8.13 -4.89 -1.44
N GLY A 186 7.69 -5.28 -2.64
CA GLY A 186 6.73 -4.53 -3.44
C GLY A 186 5.28 -4.77 -3.00
N HIS A 187 4.33 -4.49 -3.88
CA HIS A 187 2.89 -4.55 -3.62
C HIS A 187 2.44 -5.96 -3.17
N GLU A 188 2.89 -6.99 -3.89
CA GLU A 188 2.67 -8.38 -3.52
C GLU A 188 3.72 -8.86 -2.52
N VAL A 189 3.63 -8.37 -1.28
CA VAL A 189 4.63 -8.62 -0.23
C VAL A 189 5.12 -10.09 -0.15
N PRO A 190 4.26 -11.12 -0.18
CA PRO A 190 4.70 -12.52 -0.13
C PRO A 190 5.53 -12.97 -1.35
N SER A 191 5.30 -12.38 -2.53
CA SER A 191 6.04 -12.69 -3.77
C SER A 191 7.48 -12.15 -3.68
N TYR A 192 7.65 -10.94 -3.14
CA TYR A 192 8.96 -10.29 -3.06
C TYR A 192 9.80 -10.71 -1.84
N GLN A 193 9.16 -10.94 -0.69
CA GLN A 193 9.86 -11.25 0.58
C GLN A 193 9.18 -12.43 1.31
N PRO A 194 9.20 -13.65 0.73
CA PRO A 194 8.42 -14.79 1.22
C PRO A 194 8.77 -15.21 2.66
N ALA A 195 10.04 -15.19 3.03
CA ALA A 195 10.46 -15.54 4.40
C ALA A 195 9.95 -14.54 5.45
N ARG A 196 10.08 -13.24 5.16
CA ARG A 196 9.59 -12.14 6.00
C ARG A 196 8.07 -12.13 6.10
N ALA A 197 7.38 -12.37 4.97
CA ALA A 197 5.92 -12.49 4.94
C ALA A 197 5.42 -13.68 5.75
N LEU A 198 6.07 -14.84 5.63
CA LEU A 198 5.71 -16.03 6.39
C LEU A 198 5.89 -15.83 7.90
N GLU A 199 7.00 -15.20 8.32
CA GLU A 199 7.22 -14.87 9.73
C GLU A 199 6.11 -13.96 10.28
N MET A 200 5.74 -12.94 9.52
CA MET A 200 4.66 -12.02 9.89
C MET A 200 3.30 -12.72 10.01
N ILE A 201 2.94 -13.57 9.03
CA ILE A 201 1.69 -14.35 9.08
C ILE A 201 1.67 -15.31 10.27
N LYS A 202 2.78 -16.01 10.54
CA LYS A 202 2.88 -16.93 11.67
C LYS A 202 2.66 -16.22 13.01
N ASN A 203 3.29 -15.06 13.21
CA ASN A 203 3.12 -14.27 14.43
C ASN A 203 1.70 -13.72 14.54
N PHE A 204 1.14 -13.19 13.45
CA PHE A 204 -0.24 -12.69 13.39
C PHE A 204 -1.26 -13.77 13.79
N LEU A 205 -1.17 -14.97 13.21
CA LEU A 205 -2.09 -16.08 13.50
C LEU A 205 -2.01 -16.57 14.95
N LYS A 206 -0.82 -16.46 15.56
CA LYS A 206 -0.60 -16.80 16.97
C LYS A 206 -0.94 -15.64 17.92
N GLY A 207 -1.27 -14.45 17.40
CA GLY A 207 -1.45 -13.25 18.20
C GLY A 207 -0.17 -12.78 18.91
N LEU A 208 1.00 -13.09 18.33
CA LEU A 208 2.31 -12.70 18.82
C LEU A 208 2.79 -11.42 18.13
N HIS A 209 3.62 -10.67 18.84
CA HIS A 209 4.30 -9.51 18.27
C HIS A 209 5.45 -9.95 17.37
N LEU A 210 5.79 -9.13 16.37
CA LEU A 210 6.97 -9.37 15.54
C LEU A 210 8.25 -9.30 16.39
N PRO A 211 9.24 -10.19 16.14
CA PRO A 211 10.47 -10.25 16.92
C PRO A 211 11.18 -8.89 16.98
N PRO A 212 11.50 -8.35 18.16
CA PRO A 212 12.23 -7.10 18.28
C PRO A 212 13.71 -7.26 17.89
N ILE A 213 14.44 -6.14 17.93
CA ILE A 213 15.91 -6.13 18.00
C ILE A 213 16.35 -6.84 19.28
#